data_AF-A0A915KFQ6-F1
#
_entry.id   AF-A0A915KFQ6-F1
#
_cell.length_a   1.000
_cell.length_b   1.000
_cell.length_c   1.000
_cell.angle_alpha   90.00
_cell.angle_beta   90.00
_cell.angle_gamma   90.00
#
_symmetry.space_group_name_H-M   'P 1'
#
loop_
_entity.id
_entity.type
_entity.pdbx_description
1 polymer ?
#
loop_
_entity_poly.entity_id
_entity_poly.type
_entity_poly.pdbx_seq_one_letter_code
_entity_poly.pdbx_strand_id
1 'polypeptide(L)'
;MGQLNVENCMELRRLSMSTLKNEFGAKIGERLYNFARGVDNRTLPEASNVDSALENADRKSVSCDVNYGIRFSQIEEIENFLKQLAGEVSKRLQTSSSKGKTITLKCLVIYWRCRREAPEKCQILTF
;
A
#
# COMPACT_ATOMS: atom_id res chain seq x y z
N MET A 1 -15.94 -11.23 0.95
CA MET A 1 -16.49 -12.58 1.24
C MET A 1 -17.75 -12.53 2.08
N GLY A 2 -17.80 -11.77 3.18
CA GLY A 2 -19.00 -11.69 4.03
C GLY A 2 -20.31 -11.31 3.31
N GLN A 3 -20.25 -10.50 2.24
CA GLN A 3 -21.44 -10.18 1.42
C GLN A 3 -21.96 -11.36 0.58
N LEU A 4 -21.10 -12.34 0.26
CA LEU A 4 -21.45 -13.56 -0.48
C LEU A 4 -21.64 -14.77 0.44
N ASN A 5 -21.55 -14.55 1.76
CA ASN A 5 -21.64 -15.59 2.79
C ASN A 5 -20.73 -16.80 2.52
N VAL A 6 -19.51 -16.55 2.04
CA VAL A 6 -18.48 -17.56 1.78
C VAL A 6 -17.45 -17.50 2.90
N GLU A 7 -17.31 -18.59 3.64
CA GLU A 7 -16.34 -18.71 4.73
C GLU A 7 -15.18 -19.64 4.35
N ASN A 8 -15.44 -20.64 3.49
CA ASN A 8 -14.46 -21.66 3.13
C ASN A 8 -14.21 -21.76 1.62
N CYS A 9 -13.04 -22.27 1.23
CA CYS A 9 -12.68 -22.50 -0.18
C CYS A 9 -13.68 -23.42 -0.91
N MET A 10 -14.32 -24.35 -0.19
CA MET A 10 -15.34 -25.24 -0.76
C MET A 10 -16.56 -24.48 -1.26
N GLU A 11 -17.01 -23.47 -0.52
CA GLU A 11 -18.13 -22.60 -0.91
C GLU A 11 -17.71 -21.67 -2.04
N LEU A 12 -16.48 -21.16 -1.99
CA LEU A 12 -15.90 -20.35 -3.05
C LEU A 12 -15.86 -21.09 -4.40
N ARG A 13 -15.62 -22.41 -4.39
CA ARG A 13 -15.67 -23.25 -5.61
C ARG A 13 -17.07 -23.34 -6.22
N ARG A 14 -18.14 -23.19 -5.44
CA ARG A 14 -19.53 -23.23 -5.93
C ARG A 14 -19.91 -21.97 -6.71
N LEU A 15 -19.19 -20.87 -6.49
CA LEU A 15 -19.42 -19.61 -7.21
C LEU A 15 -18.88 -19.68 -8.63
N SER A 16 -19.60 -19.02 -9.54
CA SER A 16 -19.20 -18.87 -10.93
C SER A 16 -18.10 -17.82 -11.10
N MET A 17 -17.31 -17.96 -12.17
CA MET A 17 -16.28 -16.99 -12.51
C MET A 17 -16.86 -15.59 -12.75
N SER A 18 -18.02 -15.48 -13.39
CA SER A 18 -18.67 -14.19 -13.67
C SER A 18 -19.12 -13.50 -12.38
N THR A 19 -19.71 -14.23 -11.43
CA THR A 19 -20.08 -13.70 -10.11
C THR A 19 -18.86 -13.12 -9.39
N LEU A 20 -17.75 -13.87 -9.36
CA LEU A 20 -16.52 -13.39 -8.69
C LEU A 20 -15.89 -12.19 -9.40
N LYS A 21 -15.93 -12.14 -10.74
CA LYS A 21 -15.42 -10.99 -11.51
C LYS A 21 -16.27 -9.74 -11.33
N ASN A 22 -17.58 -9.88 -11.19
CA ASN A 22 -18.49 -8.75 -10.97
C ASN A 22 -18.31 -8.15 -9.57
N GLU A 23 -18.15 -8.99 -8.55
CA GLU A 23 -18.05 -8.55 -7.15
C GLU A 23 -16.65 -8.04 -6.78
N PHE A 24 -15.59 -8.69 -7.26
CA PHE A 24 -14.20 -8.38 -6.86
C PHE A 24 -13.38 -7.72 -7.98
N GLY A 25 -13.95 -7.56 -9.17
CA GLY A 25 -13.25 -7.11 -10.36
C GLY A 25 -12.55 -8.24 -11.11
N ALA A 26 -12.29 -8.02 -12.41
CA ALA A 26 -11.85 -9.07 -13.34
C ALA A 26 -10.62 -9.86 -12.87
N LYS A 27 -9.58 -9.17 -12.38
CA LYS A 27 -8.31 -9.80 -11.96
C LYS A 27 -8.42 -10.57 -10.65
N ILE A 28 -9.09 -9.98 -9.66
CA ILE A 28 -9.20 -10.57 -8.32
C ILE A 28 -10.20 -11.74 -8.37
N GLY A 29 -11.32 -11.59 -9.07
CA GLY A 29 -12.30 -12.65 -9.25
C GLY A 29 -11.72 -13.89 -9.95
N GLU A 30 -10.91 -13.67 -10.99
CA GLU A 30 -10.18 -14.75 -11.67
C GLU A 30 -9.19 -15.47 -10.78
N ARG A 31 -8.42 -14.70 -10.01
CA ARG A 31 -7.46 -15.25 -9.07
C ARG A 31 -8.15 -16.08 -7.98
N LEU A 32 -9.25 -15.58 -7.42
CA LEU A 32 -10.05 -16.30 -6.41
C LEU A 32 -10.62 -17.61 -6.96
N TYR A 33 -11.15 -17.59 -8.19
CA TYR A 33 -11.72 -18.77 -8.84
C TYR A 33 -10.67 -19.88 -9.05
N ASN A 34 -9.48 -19.51 -9.54
CA ASN A 34 -8.38 -20.43 -9.82
C ASN A 34 -7.75 -20.95 -8.51
N PHE A 35 -7.53 -20.08 -7.53
CA PHE A 35 -6.94 -20.45 -6.23
C PHE A 35 -7.82 -21.42 -5.45
N ALA A 36 -9.15 -21.23 -5.48
CA ALA A 36 -10.08 -22.16 -4.85
C ALA A 36 -10.01 -23.58 -5.44
N ARG A 37 -9.47 -23.73 -6.65
CA ARG A 37 -9.29 -24.99 -7.39
C ARG A 37 -7.84 -25.48 -7.38
N GLY A 38 -6.94 -24.80 -6.65
CA GLY A 38 -5.52 -25.13 -6.60
C GLY A 38 -4.76 -24.81 -7.89
N VAL A 39 -5.31 -23.97 -8.76
CA VAL A 39 -4.64 -23.54 -10.00
C VAL A 39 -3.90 -22.23 -9.73
N ASP A 40 -2.57 -22.28 -9.79
CA ASP A 40 -1.71 -21.12 -9.66
C ASP A 40 -0.64 -21.12 -10.75
N ASN A 41 -0.83 -20.29 -11.77
CA ASN A 41 0.05 -20.20 -12.94
C ASN A 41 1.15 -19.14 -12.76
N ARG A 42 1.40 -18.69 -11.52
CA ARG A 42 2.47 -17.71 -11.26
C ARG A 42 3.82 -18.38 -11.53
N THR A 43 4.56 -17.79 -12.46
CA THR A 43 5.96 -18.16 -12.68
C THR A 43 6.74 -17.82 -11.41
N LEU A 44 7.31 -18.83 -10.77
CA LEU A 44 8.32 -18.60 -9.74
C LEU A 44 9.54 -17.96 -10.43
N PRO A 45 10.13 -16.90 -9.86
CA PRO A 45 11.46 -16.47 -10.29
C PRO A 45 12.38 -17.69 -10.24
N GLU A 46 13.09 -17.97 -11.32
CA GLU A 46 13.88 -19.19 -11.44
C GLU A 46 14.84 -19.33 -10.25
N ALA A 47 14.78 -20.45 -9.54
CA ALA A 47 15.61 -20.71 -8.35
C ALA A 47 17.11 -20.89 -8.67
N SER A 48 17.50 -20.94 -9.95
CA SER A 48 18.89 -20.84 -10.41
C SER A 48 19.50 -19.44 -10.23
N ASN A 49 18.65 -18.47 -9.87
CA ASN A 49 18.92 -17.05 -9.87
C ASN A 49 18.48 -16.45 -8.52
N VAL A 50 18.64 -17.15 -7.39
CA VAL A 50 18.19 -16.60 -6.08
C VAL A 50 18.89 -15.28 -5.75
N ASP A 51 20.13 -15.13 -6.20
CA ASP A 51 20.90 -13.89 -6.09
C ASP A 51 20.45 -12.83 -7.13
N SER A 52 20.12 -13.25 -8.36
CA SER A 52 19.76 -12.32 -9.44
C SER A 52 18.26 -11.99 -9.52
N ALA A 53 17.35 -12.78 -8.96
CA ALA A 53 15.92 -12.47 -8.85
C ALA A 53 15.67 -11.37 -7.81
N LEU A 54 16.56 -11.25 -6.82
CA LEU A 54 16.57 -10.14 -5.88
C LEU A 54 17.22 -8.88 -6.50
N GLU A 55 18.26 -9.03 -7.33
CA GLU A 55 18.86 -7.92 -8.09
C GLU A 55 17.96 -7.40 -9.22
N ASN A 56 17.24 -8.28 -9.93
CA ASN A 56 16.35 -7.93 -11.05
C ASN A 56 14.95 -7.52 -10.59
N ALA A 57 14.67 -7.47 -9.29
CA ALA A 57 13.48 -6.83 -8.77
C ALA A 57 13.66 -5.31 -8.87
N ASP A 58 13.62 -4.78 -10.10
CA ASP A 58 13.67 -3.35 -10.39
C ASP A 58 12.74 -2.62 -9.43
N ARG A 59 13.32 -1.80 -8.55
CA ARG A 59 12.56 -1.04 -7.56
C ARG A 59 11.63 -0.07 -8.28
N LYS A 60 10.34 -0.42 -8.35
CA LYS A 60 9.31 0.36 -9.06
C LYS A 60 8.90 1.63 -8.32
N SER A 61 9.19 1.73 -7.02
CA SER A 61 8.89 2.90 -6.20
C SER A 61 9.89 3.06 -5.06
N VAL A 62 10.11 4.31 -4.67
CA VAL A 62 10.84 4.71 -3.47
C VAL A 62 9.91 5.63 -2.68
N SER A 63 9.61 5.28 -1.43
CA SER A 63 8.79 6.10 -0.53
C SER A 63 9.47 6.30 0.82
N CYS A 64 8.99 7.30 1.54
CA CYS A 64 9.31 7.57 2.93
C CYS A 64 8.00 7.98 3.60
N ASP A 65 7.56 7.19 4.58
CA ASP A 65 6.28 7.36 5.27
C ASP A 65 6.55 7.51 6.76
N VAL A 66 6.07 8.60 7.36
CA VAL A 66 6.19 8.85 8.81
C VAL A 66 4.80 9.18 9.34
N ASN A 67 4.15 8.17 9.92
CA ASN A 67 2.75 8.27 10.38
C ASN A 67 2.60 8.33 11.91
N TYR A 68 3.71 8.27 12.65
CA TYR A 68 3.72 8.29 14.12
C TYR A 68 4.54 9.46 14.65
N GLY A 69 4.06 10.08 15.73
CA GLY A 69 4.79 11.16 16.41
C GLY A 69 4.75 12.52 15.72
N ILE A 70 3.98 12.69 14.64
CA ILE A 70 3.89 13.95 13.91
C ILE A 70 2.83 14.87 14.54
N ARG A 71 3.28 16.03 15.01
CA ARG A 71 2.47 17.07 15.68
C ARG A 71 3.03 18.43 15.27
N PHE A 72 2.23 19.23 14.56
CA PHE A 72 2.65 20.56 14.14
C PHE A 72 1.75 21.63 14.77
N SER A 73 2.37 22.69 15.26
CA SER A 73 1.68 23.87 15.77
C SER A 73 1.73 25.02 14.78
N GLN A 74 2.78 25.08 13.95
CA GLN A 74 3.04 26.17 13.01
C GLN A 74 3.31 25.66 11.59
N ILE A 75 3.00 26.49 10.59
CA ILE A 75 3.23 26.18 9.16
C ILE A 75 4.72 26.06 8.86
N GLU A 76 5.57 26.79 9.56
CA GLU A 76 7.04 26.74 9.37
C GLU A 76 7.61 25.35 9.71
N GLU A 77 7.09 24.70 10.75
CA GLU A 77 7.49 23.34 11.14
C GLU A 77 7.12 22.33 10.04
N ILE A 78 5.98 22.55 9.39
CA ILE A 78 5.48 21.75 8.28
C ILE A 78 6.42 21.88 7.07
N GLU A 79 6.78 23.10 6.69
CA GLU A 79 7.69 23.33 5.57
C GLU A 79 9.07 22.70 5.81
N ASN A 80 9.57 22.84 7.05
CA ASN A 80 10.85 22.24 7.44
C ASN A 80 10.79 20.71 7.40
N PHE A 81 9.70 20.11 7.87
CA PHE A 81 9.49 18.67 7.82
C PHE A 81 9.40 18.16 6.37
N LEU A 82 8.66 18.85 5.50
CA LEU A 82 8.56 18.48 4.07
C LEU A 82 9.92 18.56 3.37
N LYS A 83 10.74 19.57 3.68
CA LYS A 83 12.13 19.67 3.17
C LYS A 83 12.99 18.49 3.65
N GLN A 84 12.86 18.10 4.91
CA GLN A 84 13.58 16.94 5.46
C GLN A 84 13.15 15.63 4.79
N LEU A 85 11.84 15.40 4.62
CA LEU A 85 11.31 14.24 3.90
C LEU A 85 11.79 14.19 2.45
N ALA A 86 11.74 15.32 1.75
CA ALA A 86 12.23 15.42 0.38
C ALA A 86 13.74 15.11 0.29
N GLY A 87 14.53 15.59 1.26
CA GLY A 87 15.96 15.28 1.38
C GLY A 87 16.23 13.78 1.58
N GLU A 88 15.47 13.13 2.46
CA GLU A 88 15.60 11.69 2.72
C GLU A 88 15.19 10.84 1.51
N VAL A 89 14.10 11.19 0.82
CA VAL A 89 13.68 10.52 -0.42
C VAL A 89 14.74 10.72 -1.52
N SER A 90 15.28 11.92 -1.67
CA SER A 90 16.36 12.22 -2.62
C SER A 90 17.59 11.37 -2.34
N LYS A 91 18.01 11.26 -1.07
CA LYS A 91 19.13 10.39 -0.66
C LYS A 91 18.90 8.92 -1.00
N ARG A 92 17.67 8.41 -0.78
CA ARG A 92 17.30 7.04 -1.13
C ARG A 92 17.32 6.81 -2.65
N LEU A 93 16.85 7.77 -3.45
CA LEU A 93 16.90 7.71 -4.91
C LEU A 93 18.34 7.70 -5.44
N GLN A 94 19.22 8.52 -4.85
CA GLN A 94 20.65 8.54 -5.19
C GLN A 94 21.33 7.22 -4.85
N THR A 95 21.03 6.65 -3.68
CA THR A 95 21.58 5.35 -3.24
C THR A 95 21.15 4.21 -4.17
N SER A 96 19.93 4.29 -4.73
CA SER A 96 19.43 3.30 -5.69
C SER A 96 19.75 3.65 -7.15
N SER A 97 20.61 4.65 -7.42
CA SER A 97 20.97 5.12 -8.76
C SER A 97 19.76 5.32 -9.70
N SER A 98 18.63 5.76 -9.15
CA SER A 98 17.35 5.82 -9.85
C SER A 98 16.80 7.25 -9.89
N LYS A 99 15.99 7.58 -10.89
CA LYS A 99 15.28 8.87 -11.01
C LYS A 99 13.78 8.64 -11.05
N GLY A 100 13.04 9.37 -10.22
CA GLY A 100 11.57 9.33 -10.21
C GLY A 100 10.97 10.24 -11.28
N LYS A 101 9.95 9.76 -12.00
CA LYS A 101 9.16 10.58 -12.94
C LYS A 101 7.93 11.23 -12.27
N THR A 102 7.38 10.59 -11.24
CA THR A 102 6.14 11.00 -10.57
C THR A 102 6.36 10.96 -9.08
N ILE A 103 5.90 12.01 -8.39
CA ILE A 103 5.94 12.13 -6.94
C ILE A 103 4.50 12.10 -6.43
N THR A 104 4.27 11.39 -5.34
CA THR A 104 2.97 11.33 -4.66
C THR A 104 3.17 11.69 -3.20
N LEU A 105 2.44 12.71 -2.74
CA LEU A 105 2.38 13.09 -1.33
C LEU A 105 1.09 12.53 -0.74
N LYS A 106 1.20 11.78 0.36
CA LYS A 106 0.06 11.24 1.10
C LYS A 106 0.01 11.89 2.48
N CYS A 107 -1.14 12.46 2.83
CA CYS A 107 -1.38 13.07 4.12
C CYS A 107 -2.54 12.35 4.83
N LEU A 108 -2.30 11.91 6.06
CA LEU A 108 -3.29 11.45 7.01
C LEU A 108 -3.77 12.67 7.81
N VAL A 109 -5.05 12.98 7.69
CA VAL A 109 -5.68 14.08 8.44
C VAL A 109 -6.69 13.48 9.40
N ILE A 110 -6.60 13.86 10.67
CA ILE A 110 -7.58 13.46 11.68
C ILE A 110 -8.81 14.36 11.55
N TYR A 111 -9.95 13.76 11.24
CA TYR A 111 -11.24 14.44 11.28
C TYR A 111 -11.80 14.46 12.70
N TRP A 112 -12.00 15.66 13.26
CA TRP A 112 -12.46 15.88 14.63
C TRP A 112 -13.82 15.27 14.97
N ARG A 113 -14.68 15.00 13.98
CA ARG A 113 -16.04 14.49 14.21
C ARG A 113 -16.12 13.01 14.63
N CYS A 114 -15.01 12.27 14.70
CA CYS A 114 -15.01 10.82 14.93
C CYS A 114 -14.14 10.36 16.12
N ARG A 115 -13.90 11.20 17.14
CA ARG A 115 -13.07 10.81 18.30
C ARG A 115 -13.76 11.17 19.63
N ARG A 116 -14.17 10.15 20.41
CA ARG A 116 -14.76 10.32 21.76
C ARG A 116 -13.73 10.65 22.85
N GLU A 117 -12.45 10.39 22.61
CA GLU A 117 -11.37 10.68 23.56
C GLU A 117 -10.15 11.22 22.79
N ALA A 118 -10.03 12.54 22.74
CA ALA A 118 -8.79 13.24 22.41
C ALA A 118 -8.61 14.34 23.47
N PRO A 119 -7.40 14.49 24.07
CA PRO A 119 -7.16 15.48 25.11
C PRO A 119 -7.30 16.92 24.58
N GLU A 120 -7.65 17.82 25.50
CA GLU A 120 -8.27 19.15 25.33
C GLU A 120 -7.45 20.24 24.61
N LYS A 121 -6.45 19.88 23.80
CA LYS A 121 -5.75 20.88 22.98
C LYS A 121 -5.89 20.51 21.52
N CYS A 122 -6.82 21.23 20.87
CA CYS A 122 -6.82 21.45 19.44
C CYS A 122 -5.42 21.92 19.01
N GLN A 123 -4.65 21.03 18.43
CA GLN A 123 -3.62 21.39 17.48
C GLN A 123 -3.91 20.58 16.23
N ILE A 124 -3.91 21.27 15.10
CA ILE A 124 -4.14 20.69 13.79
C ILE A 124 -3.12 19.56 13.63
N LEU A 125 -3.61 18.32 13.75
CA LEU A 125 -2.80 17.13 13.58
C LEU A 125 -2.63 16.90 12.08
N THR A 126 -1.66 17.62 11.52
CA THR A 126 -1.24 17.52 10.12
C THR A 126 -0.26 16.35 9.96
N PHE A 127 -0.48 15.58 8.86
CA PHE A 127 0.34 14.55 8.18
C PHE A 127 0.13 13.08 8.51
#